data_AF-A0A497JVT9-F1
#
_entry.id   AF-A0A497JVT9-F1
#
_cell.length_a   1.000
_cell.length_b   1.000
_cell.length_c   1.000
_cell.angle_alpha   90.00
_cell.angle_beta   90.00
_cell.angle_gamma   90.00
#
_symmetry.space_group_name_H-M   'P 1'
#
loop_
_entity.id
_entity.type
_entity.pdbx_description
1 polymer ?
#
loop_
_entity_poly.entity_id
_entity_poly.type
_entity_poly.pdbx_seq_one_letter_code
_entity_poly.pdbx_strand_id
1 'polypeptide(L)'
;HMDLRDTLFGEKLSHGTFMRRAMEELDFELVLVGCRAVSRGEMEFARSESRANVVSSRDLSRGDPESWTRGLTDWMSVASSVYVTIDMDVVDPASAPAVGNPSPEGISVSMLLDLIQACMGAKVGGLDLTEVSPHYDSGLTATQAAYILLESVCFLERSVL
;
A
#
# COMPACT_ATOMS: atom_id res chain seq x y z
N HIS A 1 2.82 -4.80 4.39
CA HIS A 1 4.28 -4.95 4.67
C HIS A 1 5.13 -4.39 3.51
N MET A 2 6.32 -4.91 3.16
CA MET A 2 6.96 -4.62 1.85
C MET A 2 6.67 -5.72 0.82
N ASP A 3 6.51 -6.96 1.29
CA ASP A 3 6.27 -8.16 0.49
C ASP A 3 7.36 -8.45 -0.54
N LEU A 4 8.58 -8.01 -0.19
CA LEU A 4 9.80 -8.13 -0.99
C LEU A 4 10.71 -9.28 -0.53
N ARG A 5 10.20 -10.23 0.27
CA ARG A 5 11.04 -11.35 0.74
C ARG A 5 11.41 -12.24 -0.43
N ASP A 6 12.59 -12.87 -0.34
CA ASP A 6 12.95 -13.89 -1.32
C ASP A 6 12.14 -15.18 -1.11
N THR A 7 12.03 -15.62 0.14
CA THR A 7 11.20 -16.78 0.51
C THR A 7 10.50 -16.51 1.82
N LEU A 8 9.31 -17.07 1.99
CA LEU A 8 8.59 -17.10 3.26
C LEU A 8 8.31 -18.55 3.62
N PHE A 9 8.80 -19.01 4.77
CA PHE A 9 8.71 -20.42 5.21
C PHE A 9 9.21 -21.45 4.17
N GLY A 10 10.20 -21.08 3.37
CA GLY A 10 10.75 -21.93 2.30
C GLY A 10 10.06 -21.78 0.95
N GLU A 11 8.95 -21.06 0.88
CA GLU A 11 8.17 -20.88 -0.34
C GLU A 11 8.55 -19.59 -1.09
N LYS A 12 8.65 -19.69 -2.42
CA LYS A 12 8.94 -18.55 -3.33
C LYS A 12 7.71 -17.75 -3.71
N LEU A 13 6.52 -18.35 -3.61
CA LEU A 13 5.22 -17.75 -3.95
C LEU A 13 4.34 -17.73 -2.70
N SER A 14 4.17 -16.54 -2.15
CA SER A 14 3.37 -16.26 -0.95
C SER A 14 3.04 -14.78 -0.87
N HIS A 15 2.10 -14.42 0.01
CA HIS A 15 1.70 -13.04 0.28
C HIS A 15 2.89 -12.12 0.66
N GLY A 16 3.95 -12.65 1.30
CA GLY A 16 5.14 -11.85 1.66
C GLY A 16 6.26 -11.81 0.62
N THR A 17 6.05 -12.39 -0.57
CA THR A 17 7.09 -12.55 -1.61
C THR A 17 6.64 -12.10 -3.00
N PHE A 18 5.33 -11.92 -3.23
CA PHE A 18 4.79 -11.69 -4.56
C PHE A 18 5.31 -10.40 -5.21
N MET A 19 5.50 -9.32 -4.42
CA MET A 19 5.95 -8.04 -4.97
C MET A 19 7.38 -8.14 -5.51
N ARG A 20 8.24 -8.93 -4.85
CA ARG A 20 9.58 -9.21 -5.38
C ARG A 20 9.52 -10.01 -6.69
N ARG A 21 8.64 -11.01 -6.79
CA ARG A 21 8.43 -11.77 -8.04
C ARG A 21 7.95 -10.85 -9.16
N ALA A 22 6.98 -9.99 -8.86
CA ALA A 22 6.48 -9.00 -9.80
C ALA A 22 7.62 -8.10 -10.28
N MET A 23 8.43 -7.54 -9.37
CA MET A 23 9.59 -6.73 -9.75
C MET A 23 10.57 -7.51 -10.63
N GLU A 24 10.90 -8.76 -10.29
CA GLU A 24 11.84 -9.56 -11.09
C GLU A 24 11.31 -9.88 -12.52
N GLU A 25 9.99 -10.00 -12.70
CA GLU A 25 9.36 -10.39 -13.97
C GLU A 25 8.84 -9.22 -14.82
N LEU A 26 8.51 -8.09 -14.19
CA LEU A 26 7.85 -6.96 -14.82
C LEU A 26 8.69 -5.69 -14.69
N ASP A 27 8.60 -4.83 -15.72
CA ASP A 27 9.24 -3.53 -15.75
C ASP A 27 8.25 -2.44 -15.30
N PHE A 28 8.32 -2.09 -14.01
CA PHE A 28 7.53 -1.02 -13.41
C PHE A 28 8.27 -0.36 -12.25
N GLU A 29 7.92 0.90 -12.00
CA GLU A 29 8.35 1.68 -10.86
C GLU A 29 7.47 1.34 -9.65
N LEU A 30 8.06 1.10 -8.48
CA LEU A 30 7.37 0.72 -7.25
C LEU A 30 7.47 1.83 -6.19
N VAL A 31 6.33 2.24 -5.62
CA VAL A 31 6.29 3.01 -4.37
C VAL A 31 5.54 2.21 -3.32
N LEU A 32 6.22 1.94 -2.22
CA LEU A 32 5.64 1.33 -1.03
C LEU A 32 5.40 2.41 0.02
N VAL A 33 4.16 2.54 0.49
CA VAL A 33 3.73 3.61 1.41
C VAL A 33 3.18 3.01 2.69
N GLY A 34 3.57 3.56 3.84
CA GLY A 34 3.14 3.08 5.15
C GLY A 34 3.89 1.84 5.65
N CYS A 35 5.05 1.52 5.06
CA CYS A 35 5.84 0.35 5.44
C CYS A 35 6.28 0.39 6.91
N ARG A 36 6.13 -0.75 7.58
CA ARG A 36 6.66 -1.05 8.91
C ARG A 36 6.81 -2.57 9.06
N ALA A 37 7.40 -3.03 10.17
CA ALA A 37 7.64 -4.46 10.43
C ALA A 37 8.40 -5.20 9.30
N VAL A 38 9.41 -4.54 8.71
CA VAL A 38 10.15 -5.02 7.55
C VAL A 38 11.37 -5.87 7.96
N SER A 39 11.68 -6.91 7.18
CA SER A 39 12.91 -7.68 7.39
C SER A 39 14.13 -7.00 6.75
N ARG A 40 15.32 -7.37 7.24
CA ARG A 40 16.59 -6.89 6.67
C ARG A 40 16.71 -7.22 5.18
N GLY A 41 16.32 -8.43 4.77
CA GLY A 41 16.41 -8.86 3.37
C GLY A 41 15.50 -8.06 2.44
N GLU A 42 14.29 -7.71 2.89
CA GLU A 42 13.38 -6.83 2.15
C GLU A 42 13.99 -5.45 1.95
N MET A 43 14.57 -4.87 3.01
CA MET A 43 15.23 -3.57 2.95
C MET A 43 16.46 -3.57 2.04
N GLU A 44 17.27 -4.63 2.08
CA GLU A 44 18.44 -4.77 1.21
C GLU A 44 18.03 -4.87 -0.26
N PHE A 45 16.99 -5.66 -0.57
CA PHE A 45 16.45 -5.76 -1.92
C PHE A 45 15.86 -4.43 -2.42
N ALA A 46 15.00 -3.79 -1.63
CA ALA A 46 14.41 -2.49 -1.98
C ALA A 46 15.48 -1.43 -2.27
N ARG A 47 16.60 -1.43 -1.52
CA ARG A 47 17.72 -0.49 -1.73
C ARG A 47 18.59 -0.83 -2.94
N SER A 48 18.62 -2.09 -3.37
CA SER A 48 19.35 -2.48 -4.58
C SER A 48 18.58 -2.16 -5.87
N GLU A 49 17.27 -1.95 -5.78
CA GLU A 49 16.41 -1.63 -6.91
C GLU A 49 16.24 -0.11 -7.06
N SER A 50 16.79 0.50 -8.11
CA SER A 50 16.67 1.95 -8.35
C SER A 50 15.23 2.42 -8.58
N ARG A 51 14.36 1.49 -8.94
CA ARG A 51 12.94 1.68 -9.23
C ARG A 51 12.02 1.45 -8.03
N ALA A 52 12.57 1.15 -6.85
CA ALA A 52 11.80 0.98 -5.62
C ALA A 52 11.98 2.18 -4.69
N ASN A 53 10.87 2.80 -4.31
CA ASN A 53 10.81 3.88 -3.34
C ASN A 53 9.98 3.43 -2.14
N VAL A 54 10.45 3.76 -0.94
CA VAL A 54 9.83 3.32 0.32
C VAL A 54 9.56 4.54 1.19
N VAL A 55 8.31 4.68 1.63
CA VAL A 55 7.86 5.65 2.62
C VAL A 55 7.32 4.89 3.82
N SER A 56 7.97 5.02 4.98
CA SER A 56 7.52 4.30 6.19
C SER A 56 6.33 4.97 6.87
N SER A 57 5.57 4.24 7.68
CA SER A 57 4.51 4.84 8.52
C SER A 57 5.06 5.93 9.46
N ARG A 58 6.32 5.80 9.88
CA ARG A 58 7.03 6.79 10.70
C ARG A 58 7.42 8.05 9.92
N ASP A 59 7.70 7.94 8.63
CA ASP A 59 7.96 9.10 7.78
C ASP A 59 6.67 9.88 7.57
N LEU A 60 5.55 9.19 7.34
CA LEU A 60 4.22 9.76 7.21
C LEU A 60 3.74 10.44 8.49
N SER A 61 4.01 9.87 9.66
CA SER A 61 3.56 10.46 10.93
C SER A 61 4.34 11.74 11.33
N ARG A 62 5.49 12.00 10.71
CA ARG A 62 6.40 13.10 11.09
C ARG A 62 6.40 14.31 10.17
N GLY A 63 5.85 14.21 8.98
CA GLY A 63 5.83 15.33 8.03
C GLY A 63 4.48 16.04 7.97
N ASP A 64 4.30 16.84 6.93
CA ASP A 64 3.08 17.62 6.61
C ASP A 64 2.23 17.07 5.43
N PRO A 65 0.98 16.56 5.62
CA PRO A 65 0.24 15.71 4.67
C PRO A 65 0.27 16.13 3.19
N GLU A 66 0.32 17.43 2.92
CA GLU A 66 0.45 18.00 1.57
C GLU A 66 1.78 17.64 0.87
N SER A 67 2.84 17.42 1.65
CA SER A 67 4.18 17.10 1.17
C SER A 67 4.26 15.72 0.52
N TRP A 68 3.81 14.65 1.19
CA TRP A 68 3.86 13.31 0.58
C TRP A 68 2.80 13.14 -0.50
N THR A 69 1.61 13.75 -0.36
CA THR A 69 0.60 13.71 -1.43
C THR A 69 1.11 14.39 -2.71
N ARG A 70 1.82 15.52 -2.59
CA ARG A 70 2.55 16.14 -3.70
C ARG A 70 3.66 15.24 -4.23
N GLY A 71 4.48 14.67 -3.36
CA GLY A 71 5.56 13.75 -3.75
C GLY A 71 5.05 12.53 -4.53
N LEU A 72 3.92 11.95 -4.12
CA LEU A 72 3.25 10.85 -4.83
C LEU A 72 2.74 11.31 -6.20
N THR A 73 2.08 12.47 -6.26
CA THR A 73 1.58 13.05 -7.52
C THR A 73 2.74 13.32 -8.50
N ASP A 74 3.83 13.90 -8.03
CA ASP A 74 5.03 14.20 -8.83
C ASP A 74 5.66 12.90 -9.36
N TRP A 75 5.76 11.87 -8.53
CA TRP A 75 6.27 10.56 -8.94
C TRP A 75 5.37 9.91 -10.01
N MET A 76 4.05 9.98 -9.84
CA MET A 76 3.08 9.45 -10.81
C MET A 76 3.01 10.26 -12.11
N SER A 77 3.49 11.50 -12.11
CA SER A 77 3.40 12.40 -13.27
C SER A 77 4.13 11.86 -14.51
N VAL A 78 5.18 11.06 -14.32
CA VAL A 78 5.97 10.46 -15.42
C VAL A 78 5.48 9.08 -15.83
N ALA A 79 4.66 8.42 -15.02
CA ALA A 79 4.11 7.10 -15.34
C ALA A 79 3.10 7.18 -16.50
N SER A 80 3.05 6.17 -17.38
CA SER A 80 2.03 6.07 -18.43
C SER A 80 0.74 5.41 -17.95
N SER A 81 0.84 4.55 -16.93
CA SER A 81 -0.28 3.90 -16.26
C SER A 81 0.10 3.60 -14.81
N VAL A 82 -0.89 3.55 -13.93
CA VAL A 82 -0.72 3.29 -12.50
C VAL A 82 -1.65 2.18 -12.06
N TYR A 83 -1.14 1.30 -11.18
CA TYR A 83 -1.92 0.30 -10.47
C TYR A 83 -1.82 0.57 -8.97
N VAL A 84 -2.94 0.54 -8.25
CA VAL A 84 -2.97 0.82 -6.81
C VAL A 84 -3.40 -0.42 -6.06
N THR A 85 -2.51 -0.97 -5.23
CA THR A 85 -2.85 -2.08 -4.33
C THR A 85 -2.93 -1.58 -2.88
N ILE A 86 -4.01 -1.92 -2.18
CA ILE A 86 -4.27 -1.50 -0.80
C ILE A 86 -4.27 -2.72 0.10
N ASP A 87 -3.17 -2.93 0.82
CA ASP A 87 -3.09 -3.92 1.90
C ASP A 87 -3.71 -3.36 3.17
N MET A 88 -4.79 -3.97 3.67
CA MET A 88 -5.48 -3.50 4.89
C MET A 88 -4.60 -3.52 6.14
N ASP A 89 -3.51 -4.30 6.16
CA ASP A 89 -2.56 -4.30 7.27
C ASP A 89 -1.74 -3.00 7.38
N VAL A 90 -1.85 -2.08 6.41
CA VAL A 90 -1.29 -0.74 6.51
C VAL A 90 -1.98 0.11 7.60
N VAL A 91 -3.28 -0.13 7.81
CA VAL A 91 -4.10 0.61 8.78
C VAL A 91 -3.78 0.15 10.20
N ASP A 92 -3.82 1.08 11.15
CA ASP A 92 -3.57 0.74 12.55
C ASP A 92 -4.56 -0.34 13.06
N PRO A 93 -4.08 -1.35 13.82
CA PRO A 93 -4.95 -2.42 14.34
C PRO A 93 -6.11 -1.93 15.21
N ALA A 94 -6.04 -0.73 15.78
CA ALA A 94 -7.18 -0.12 16.47
C ALA A 94 -8.39 0.12 15.54
N SER A 95 -8.15 0.28 14.23
CA SER A 95 -9.18 0.50 13.20
C SER A 95 -9.36 -0.69 12.26
N ALA A 96 -8.32 -1.50 12.03
CA ALA A 96 -8.34 -2.68 11.17
C ALA A 96 -7.71 -3.90 11.88
N PRO A 97 -8.32 -4.42 12.97
CA PRO A 97 -7.75 -5.54 13.71
C PRO A 97 -7.77 -6.88 12.95
N ALA A 98 -8.66 -7.04 11.97
CA ALA A 98 -8.93 -8.31 11.32
C ALA A 98 -8.21 -8.47 9.98
N VAL A 99 -6.89 -8.58 10.09
CA VAL A 99 -5.95 -8.83 8.99
C VAL A 99 -5.04 -10.01 9.35
N GLY A 100 -4.33 -10.58 8.37
CA GLY A 100 -3.43 -11.73 8.62
C GLY A 100 -2.24 -11.40 9.53
N ASN A 101 -1.64 -10.21 9.36
CA ASN A 101 -0.42 -9.81 10.05
C ASN A 101 -0.53 -8.39 10.65
N PRO A 102 -1.35 -8.18 11.69
CA PRO A 102 -1.54 -6.84 12.25
C PRO A 102 -0.23 -6.31 12.85
N SER A 103 0.16 -5.11 12.44
CA SER A 103 1.36 -4.43 12.94
C SER A 103 0.99 -3.14 13.67
N PRO A 104 1.50 -2.87 14.89
CA PRO A 104 1.24 -1.60 15.57
C PRO A 104 1.84 -0.42 14.81
N GLU A 105 1.45 0.81 15.18
CA GLU A 105 1.95 2.06 14.55
C GLU A 105 1.58 2.15 13.05
N GLY A 106 0.35 1.72 12.72
CA GLY A 106 -0.21 1.86 11.38
C GLY A 106 -0.71 3.26 11.11
N ILE A 107 -1.09 3.52 9.86
CA ILE A 107 -1.69 4.82 9.49
C ILE A 107 -3.18 4.85 9.84
N SER A 108 -3.73 6.05 10.01
CA SER A 108 -5.16 6.22 10.19
C SER A 108 -5.91 6.01 8.88
N VAL A 109 -7.20 5.65 8.97
CA VAL A 109 -8.06 5.54 7.78
C VAL A 109 -8.15 6.87 7.02
N SER A 110 -8.23 8.00 7.73
CA SER A 110 -8.24 9.32 7.09
C SER A 110 -6.96 9.59 6.30
N MET A 111 -5.79 9.29 6.87
CA MET A 111 -4.52 9.45 6.16
C MET A 111 -4.43 8.53 4.94
N LEU A 112 -4.92 7.28 5.05
CA LEU A 112 -4.99 6.38 3.91
C LEU A 112 -5.88 6.94 2.80
N LEU A 113 -7.04 7.51 3.12
CA LEU A 113 -7.93 8.13 2.13
C LEU A 113 -7.29 9.35 1.45
N ASP A 114 -6.57 10.19 2.20
CA ASP A 114 -5.85 11.34 1.62
C ASP A 114 -4.76 10.87 0.63
N LEU A 115 -4.03 9.81 0.97
CA LEU A 115 -3.02 9.20 0.10
C LEU A 115 -3.65 8.57 -1.15
N ILE A 116 -4.75 7.83 -0.99
CA ILE A 116 -5.49 7.25 -2.10
C ILE A 116 -6.00 8.36 -3.03
N GLN A 117 -6.62 9.40 -2.48
CA GLN A 117 -7.14 10.52 -3.27
C GLN A 117 -6.04 11.17 -4.12
N ALA A 118 -4.83 11.35 -3.56
CA ALA A 118 -3.69 11.88 -4.30
C ALA A 118 -3.22 10.96 -5.46
N CYS A 119 -3.45 9.65 -5.33
CA CYS A 119 -3.08 8.67 -6.36
C CYS A 119 -4.19 8.42 -7.40
N MET A 120 -5.45 8.73 -7.10
CA MET A 120 -6.58 8.42 -7.99
C MET A 120 -6.75 9.45 -9.10
N GLY A 121 -5.88 9.35 -10.12
CA GLY A 121 -5.93 10.15 -11.35
C GLY A 121 -6.28 9.34 -12.61
N ALA A 122 -6.45 10.03 -13.74
CA ALA A 122 -6.83 9.43 -15.03
C ALA A 122 -5.89 8.33 -15.58
N LYS A 123 -4.70 8.16 -15.00
CA LYS A 123 -3.73 7.12 -15.37
C LYS A 123 -3.92 5.80 -14.62
N VAL A 124 -4.77 5.77 -13.59
CA VAL A 124 -5.03 4.55 -12.81
C VAL A 124 -5.82 3.56 -13.67
N GLY A 125 -5.17 2.45 -14.02
CA GLY A 125 -5.74 1.39 -14.85
C GLY A 125 -6.43 0.28 -14.04
N GLY A 126 -6.20 0.23 -12.73
CA GLY A 126 -6.80 -0.75 -11.84
C GLY A 126 -6.41 -0.54 -10.39
N LEU A 127 -7.19 -1.14 -9.49
CA LEU A 127 -6.89 -1.19 -8.07
C LEU A 127 -7.40 -2.50 -7.44
N ASP A 128 -6.79 -2.87 -6.32
CA ASP A 128 -7.29 -3.93 -5.43
C ASP A 128 -7.21 -3.51 -3.96
N LEU A 129 -7.95 -4.23 -3.11
CA LEU A 129 -7.87 -4.14 -1.66
C LEU A 129 -7.79 -5.56 -1.10
N THR A 130 -6.77 -5.82 -0.30
CA THR A 130 -6.37 -7.17 0.13
C THR A 130 -6.36 -7.30 1.66
N GLU A 131 -6.06 -8.51 2.14
CA GLU A 131 -5.75 -8.83 3.55
C GLU A 131 -6.89 -8.62 4.57
N VAL A 132 -8.13 -8.41 4.15
CA VAL A 132 -9.30 -8.51 5.04
C VAL A 132 -9.50 -9.98 5.45
N SER A 133 -9.46 -10.26 6.75
CA SER A 133 -9.68 -11.60 7.30
C SER A 133 -10.81 -11.59 8.33
N PRO A 134 -12.08 -11.75 7.89
CA PRO A 134 -13.27 -11.48 8.71
C PRO A 134 -13.38 -12.25 10.04
N HIS A 135 -12.64 -13.34 10.20
CA HIS A 135 -12.70 -14.19 11.39
C HIS A 135 -12.00 -13.58 12.62
N TYR A 136 -11.24 -12.50 12.45
CA TYR A 136 -10.46 -11.88 13.53
C TYR A 136 -11.15 -10.69 14.21
N ASP A 137 -12.32 -10.26 13.75
CA ASP A 137 -13.16 -9.26 14.43
C ASP A 137 -14.67 -9.49 14.18
N SER A 138 -15.49 -8.53 14.62
CA SER A 138 -16.94 -8.55 14.46
C SER A 138 -17.44 -7.71 13.27
N GLY A 139 -16.62 -7.54 12.22
CA GLY A 139 -16.95 -6.80 11.00
C GLY A 139 -16.45 -5.36 10.95
N LEU A 140 -15.63 -4.91 11.92
CA LEU A 140 -15.06 -3.55 11.91
C LEU A 140 -14.16 -3.35 10.69
N THR A 141 -13.20 -4.25 10.49
CA THR A 141 -12.23 -4.19 9.39
C THR A 141 -12.93 -4.31 8.04
N ALA A 142 -13.93 -5.19 7.94
CA ALA A 142 -14.74 -5.34 6.73
C ALA A 142 -15.51 -4.05 6.40
N THR A 143 -16.05 -3.35 7.41
CA THR A 143 -16.73 -2.07 7.22
C THR A 143 -15.76 -0.98 6.75
N GLN A 144 -14.55 -0.92 7.34
CA GLN A 144 -13.51 0.02 6.91
C GLN A 144 -13.07 -0.26 5.47
N ALA A 145 -12.80 -1.52 5.13
CA ALA A 145 -12.42 -1.94 3.79
C ALA A 145 -13.48 -1.57 2.74
N ALA A 146 -14.76 -1.83 3.04
CA ALA A 146 -15.86 -1.46 2.14
C ALA A 146 -15.93 0.06 1.91
N TYR A 147 -15.75 0.85 2.97
CA TYR A 147 -15.74 2.31 2.87
C TYR A 147 -14.54 2.83 2.06
N ILE A 148 -13.33 2.32 2.33
CA ILE A 148 -12.11 2.66 1.60
C ILE A 148 -12.26 2.33 0.12
N LEU A 149 -12.80 1.16 -0.21
CA LEU A 149 -13.01 0.76 -1.60
C LEU A 149 -14.04 1.65 -2.31
N LEU A 150 -15.14 2.00 -1.64
CA LEU A 150 -16.16 2.92 -2.16
C LEU A 150 -15.54 4.29 -2.46
N GLU A 151 -14.83 4.88 -1.50
CA GLU A 151 -14.17 6.18 -1.69
C GLU A 151 -13.13 6.13 -2.81
N SER A 152 -12.35 5.05 -2.90
CA SER A 152 -11.37 4.85 -3.98
C SER A 152 -12.03 4.89 -5.36
N VAL A 153 -13.18 4.21 -5.52
CA VAL A 153 -13.96 4.24 -6.77
C VAL A 153 -14.53 5.63 -7.05
N CYS A 154 -15.03 6.33 -6.04
CA CYS A 154 -15.51 7.72 -6.19
C CYS A 154 -14.40 8.68 -6.62
N PHE A 155 -13.19 8.54 -6.06
CA PHE A 155 -12.04 9.35 -6.48
C PHE A 155 -11.65 9.05 -7.92
N LEU A 156 -11.62 7.77 -8.29
CA LEU A 156 -11.34 7.35 -9.66
C LEU A 156 -12.36 7.91 -10.65
N GLU A 157 -13.67 7.81 -10.36
CA GLU A 157 -14.74 8.35 -11.20
C GLU A 157 -14.57 9.86 -11.43
N ARG A 158 -14.32 10.63 -10.36
CA ARG A 158 -14.10 12.08 -10.45
C ARG A 158 -12.88 12.47 -11.28
N SER A 159 -11.89 11.59 -11.39
CA SER A 159 -10.66 11.87 -12.14
C SER A 159 -10.80 11.72 -13.66
N VAL A 160 -11.89 11.10 -14.12
CA VAL A 160 -12.17 10.81 -15.54
C VAL A 160 -13.23 11.78 -16.11
N LEU A 161 -13.93 12.52 -15.24
CA LEU A 161 -14.89 13.57 -15.60
C LEU A 161 -14.18 14.90 -15.90
#